data_AF-A0A2G9P3G2-F1
#
_entry.id   AF-A0A2G9P3G2-F1
#
_cell.length_a   1.000
_cell.length_b   1.000
_cell.length_c   1.000
_cell.angle_alpha   90.00
_cell.angle_beta   90.00
_cell.angle_gamma   90.00
#
_symmetry.space_group_name_H-M   'P 1'
#
loop_
_entity.id
_entity.type
_entity.pdbx_description
1 polymer ?
#
loop_
_entity_poly.entity_id
_entity_poly.type
_entity_poly.pdbx_seq_one_letter_code
_entity_poly.pdbx_strand_id
1 'polypeptide(L)'
;MRSTYLREHKKVQDSLRSGAADDIYVPSLWYYDRLHFLAGQTEPRPALSTLPSTLPSTSAETSDVQPGPSRQQHVEEPSLSPPPPPGPTPPPPPPPGPIPPPATPPTPEPQPGRTRVRKTRE
;
A
#
# COMPACT_ATOMS: atom_id res chain seq x y z
N MET A 1 9.75 5.45 -0.85
CA MET A 1 8.78 4.98 0.17
C MET A 1 7.33 5.23 -0.23
N ARG A 2 6.93 6.44 -0.65
CA ARG A 2 5.56 6.70 -1.13
C ARG A 2 5.19 5.91 -2.39
N SER A 3 6.08 5.84 -3.38
CA SER A 3 5.85 5.12 -4.64
C SER A 3 5.66 3.60 -4.47
N THR A 4 6.41 2.98 -3.57
CA THR A 4 6.29 1.54 -3.26
C THR A 4 4.96 1.24 -2.58
N TYR A 5 4.56 2.08 -1.62
CA TYR A 5 3.25 1.98 -0.97
C TYR A 5 2.10 2.08 -1.98
N LEU A 6 2.14 3.06 -2.88
CA LEU A 6 1.07 3.25 -3.88
C LEU A 6 0.90 2.04 -4.80
N ARG A 7 2.00 1.39 -5.20
CA ARG A 7 1.93 0.16 -6.01
C ARG A 7 1.33 -1.00 -5.22
N GLU A 8 1.76 -1.22 -3.98
CA GLU A 8 1.20 -2.25 -3.11
C GLU A 8 -0.28 -1.98 -2.82
N HIS A 9 -0.66 -0.73 -2.52
CA HIS A 9 -2.04 -0.33 -2.26
C HIS A 9 -2.94 -0.55 -3.48
N LYS A 10 -2.45 -0.22 -4.68
CA LYS A 10 -3.15 -0.51 -5.93
C LYS A 10 -3.39 -2.02 -6.11
N LYS A 11 -2.45 -2.89 -5.73
CA LYS A 11 -2.64 -4.35 -5.81
C LYS A 11 -3.74 -4.84 -4.85
N VAL A 12 -3.81 -4.27 -3.65
CA VAL A 12 -4.90 -4.55 -2.70
C VAL A 12 -6.24 -4.10 -3.29
N GLN A 13 -6.32 -2.87 -3.80
CA GLN A 13 -7.55 -2.34 -4.40
C GLN A 13 -7.97 -3.12 -5.65
N ASP A 14 -7.01 -3.52 -6.49
CA ASP A 14 -7.26 -4.31 -7.69
C ASP A 14 -7.79 -5.69 -7.32
N SER A 15 -7.22 -6.34 -6.30
CA SER A 15 -7.70 -7.61 -5.76
C SER A 15 -9.13 -7.50 -5.17
N LEU A 16 -9.40 -6.46 -4.37
CA LEU A 16 -10.75 -6.17 -3.85
C LEU A 16 -11.76 -5.93 -4.98
N ARG A 17 -11.35 -5.21 -6.04
CA ARG A 17 -12.21 -4.89 -7.19
C ARG A 17 -12.49 -6.10 -8.07
N SER A 18 -11.52 -7.01 -8.20
CA SER A 18 -11.68 -8.24 -8.97
C SER A 18 -12.62 -9.24 -8.33
N GLY A 19 -12.93 -9.11 -7.03
CA GLY A 19 -13.96 -9.91 -6.36
C GLY A 19 -13.69 -11.42 -6.35
N ALA A 20 -12.44 -11.85 -6.61
CA ALA A 20 -12.03 -13.22 -6.45
C ALA A 20 -12.09 -13.53 -4.94
N ALA A 21 -13.13 -14.27 -4.54
CA ALA A 21 -13.50 -14.46 -3.14
C ALA A 21 -12.36 -15.00 -2.25
N ASP A 22 -11.40 -15.70 -2.87
CA ASP A 22 -10.32 -16.39 -2.16
C ASP A 22 -8.93 -15.72 -2.32
N ASP A 23 -8.79 -14.73 -3.21
CA ASP A 23 -7.48 -14.13 -3.58
C ASP A 23 -7.36 -12.66 -3.18
N ILE A 24 -7.66 -12.35 -1.90
CA ILE A 24 -7.37 -11.02 -1.36
C ILE A 24 -5.85 -10.85 -1.26
N TYR A 25 -5.30 -9.92 -2.03
CA TYR A 25 -3.87 -9.63 -2.06
C TYR A 25 -3.42 -9.11 -0.69
N VAL A 26 -2.52 -9.86 -0.04
CA VAL A 26 -1.90 -9.46 1.23
C VAL A 26 -0.59 -8.70 0.94
N PRO A 27 -0.48 -7.43 1.36
CA PRO A 27 0.75 -6.65 1.20
C PRO A 27 1.95 -7.33 1.87
N SER A 28 3.07 -7.44 1.14
CA SER A 28 4.33 -7.98 1.70
C SER A 28 5.13 -6.93 2.49
N LEU A 29 4.71 -5.67 2.41
CA LEU A 29 5.44 -4.54 2.99
C LEU A 29 5.20 -4.45 4.51
N TRP A 30 6.23 -4.72 5.33
CA TRP A 30 6.13 -4.77 6.81
C TRP A 30 5.67 -3.48 7.52
N TYR A 31 5.69 -2.36 6.80
CA TYR A 31 5.28 -1.04 7.26
C TYR A 31 4.09 -0.51 6.46
N TYR A 32 3.34 -1.38 5.80
CA TYR A 32 2.17 -1.03 5.02
C TYR A 32 1.14 -0.26 5.86
N ASP A 33 0.77 -0.78 7.03
CA ASP A 33 -0.22 -0.15 7.91
C ASP A 33 0.23 1.22 8.43
N ARG A 34 1.54 1.35 8.71
CA ARG A 34 2.15 2.63 9.13
C ARG A 34 2.14 3.68 8.03
N LEU A 35 2.04 3.27 6.76
CA LEU A 35 1.98 4.16 5.61
C LEU A 35 0.56 4.43 5.12
N HIS A 36 -0.47 3.90 5.79
CA HIS A 36 -1.85 4.01 5.33
C HIS A 36 -2.31 5.48 5.16
N PHE A 37 -1.76 6.40 5.96
CA PHE A 37 -2.02 7.84 5.86
C PHE A 37 -1.71 8.43 4.47
N LEU A 38 -0.86 7.78 3.66
CA LEU A 38 -0.54 8.21 2.30
C LEU A 38 -1.69 7.99 1.31
N ALA A 39 -2.65 7.10 1.60
CA ALA A 39 -3.80 6.85 0.73
C ALA A 39 -4.70 8.08 0.58
N GLY A 40 -4.92 8.84 1.66
CA GLY A 40 -5.72 10.07 1.61
C GLY A 40 -5.08 11.22 0.82
N GLN A 41 -3.80 11.10 0.49
CA GLN A 41 -3.03 12.14 -0.22
C GLN A 41 -2.94 11.90 -1.73
N THR A 42 -3.51 10.79 -2.21
CA THR A 42 -3.46 10.37 -3.63
C THR A 42 -4.84 10.30 -4.27
N GLU A 43 -5.91 10.52 -3.51
CA GLU A 43 -7.25 10.66 -4.07
C GLU A 43 -7.24 11.85 -5.03
N PRO A 44 -7.36 11.62 -6.35
CA PRO A 44 -7.46 12.72 -7.29
C PRO A 44 -8.73 13.47 -6.91
N ARG A 45 -8.61 14.76 -6.59
CA ARG A 45 -9.80 15.58 -6.34
C ARG A 45 -10.75 15.39 -7.52
N PRO A 46 -12.00 14.95 -7.30
CA PRO A 46 -12.94 14.82 -8.40
C PRO A 46 -13.03 16.14 -9.14
N ALA A 47 -12.89 16.08 -10.47
CA ALA A 47 -12.99 17.27 -11.31
C ALA A 47 -14.42 17.80 -11.18
N LEU A 48 -14.59 18.88 -10.42
CA LEU A 48 -15.82 19.65 -10.45
C LEU A 48 -15.86 20.33 -11.81
N SER A 49 -16.61 19.73 -12.74
CA SER A 49 -16.95 20.37 -13.99
C SER A 49 -17.65 21.68 -13.65
N THR A 50 -17.00 22.81 -13.92
CA THR A 50 -17.63 24.14 -13.89
C THR A 50 -18.67 24.29 -15.01
N LEU A 51 -18.74 23.32 -15.93
CA LEU A 51 -19.78 23.31 -16.95
C LEU A 51 -21.09 22.86 -16.31
N PRO A 52 -22.18 23.64 -16.46
CA PRO A 52 -23.50 23.16 -16.11
C PRO A 52 -23.76 21.90 -16.94
N SER A 53 -23.84 20.74 -16.29
CA SER A 53 -24.29 19.49 -16.90
C SER A 53 -25.82 19.53 -17.03
N THR A 54 -26.30 20.55 -17.71
CA THR A 54 -27.71 20.82 -17.96
C THR A 54 -27.76 21.69 -19.22
N LEU A 55 -27.67 21.03 -20.37
CA LEU A 55 -28.52 21.48 -21.47
C LEU A 55 -29.97 21.40 -20.96
N PRO A 56 -30.80 22.43 -21.20
CA PRO A 56 -32.18 22.41 -20.76
C PRO A 56 -32.96 21.42 -21.63
N SER A 57 -33.35 20.28 -21.08
CA SER A 57 -34.73 19.86 -21.30
C SER A 57 -35.55 20.59 -20.24
N THR A 58 -36.26 21.63 -20.70
CA THR A 58 -37.13 22.57 -19.95
C THR A 58 -36.42 23.70 -19.17
N SER A 59 -35.92 24.70 -19.90
CA SER A 59 -35.81 26.06 -19.40
C SER A 59 -37.20 26.71 -19.47
N ALA A 60 -37.94 26.64 -18.38
CA ALA A 60 -39.12 27.45 -18.07
C ALA A 60 -39.12 27.54 -16.54
N GLU A 61 -39.31 28.65 -15.84
CA GLU A 61 -39.56 30.06 -16.09
C GLU A 61 -39.63 30.63 -14.65
N THR A 62 -39.34 31.92 -14.42
CA THR A 62 -39.69 32.72 -13.21
C THR A 62 -39.04 32.32 -11.87
N SER A 63 -38.63 33.18 -10.94
CA SER A 63 -38.69 34.64 -10.72
C SER A 63 -37.52 34.96 -9.76
N ASP A 64 -36.72 36.00 -10.00
CA ASP A 64 -36.85 37.32 -9.37
C ASP A 64 -37.26 37.31 -7.88
N VAL A 65 -36.32 37.68 -7.00
CA VAL A 65 -36.44 38.69 -5.90
C VAL A 65 -35.21 38.59 -4.96
N GLN A 66 -34.33 39.59 -5.12
CA GLN A 66 -33.51 40.35 -4.14
C GLN A 66 -32.43 39.72 -3.21
N PRO A 67 -31.37 40.49 -2.84
CA PRO A 67 -30.26 40.09 -2.00
C PRO A 67 -30.35 40.53 -0.52
N GLY A 68 -29.73 39.72 0.36
CA GLY A 68 -29.09 40.09 1.65
C GLY A 68 -29.95 40.02 2.93
N PRO A 69 -29.38 40.15 4.15
CA PRO A 69 -28.03 39.85 4.67
C PRO A 69 -28.07 39.01 6.00
N SER A 70 -26.98 39.00 6.78
CA SER A 70 -26.82 38.58 8.21
C SER A 70 -26.22 37.20 8.56
N ARG A 71 -24.88 37.19 8.56
CA ARG A 71 -24.01 36.94 9.72
C ARG A 71 -24.70 36.35 10.97
N GLN A 72 -24.54 35.05 11.19
CA GLN A 72 -24.36 34.48 12.54
C GLN A 72 -23.22 33.46 12.49
N GLN A 73 -22.04 33.92 12.93
CA GLN A 73 -20.98 33.03 13.37
C GLN A 73 -21.44 32.42 14.69
N HIS A 74 -21.98 31.21 14.64
CA HIS A 74 -21.93 30.32 15.80
C HIS A 74 -20.81 29.32 15.55
N VAL A 75 -19.60 29.73 15.94
CA VAL A 75 -18.50 28.81 16.17
C VAL A 75 -18.73 28.20 17.55
N GLU A 76 -19.52 27.13 17.61
CA GLU A 76 -19.28 26.17 18.67
C GLU A 76 -17.93 25.52 18.33
N GLU A 77 -16.88 25.88 19.06
CA GLU A 77 -15.63 25.12 19.03
C GLU A 77 -15.95 23.76 19.66
N PRO A 78 -15.87 22.63 18.92
CA PRO A 78 -15.96 21.33 19.55
C PRO A 78 -14.69 21.19 20.38
N SER A 79 -14.81 21.27 21.71
CA SER A 79 -13.68 21.16 22.62
C SER A 79 -12.99 19.81 22.39
N LEU A 80 -11.86 19.83 21.67
CA LEU A 80 -11.09 18.65 21.35
C LEU A 80 -10.33 18.22 22.61
N SER A 81 -10.98 17.42 23.45
CA SER A 81 -10.25 16.69 24.49
C SER A 81 -9.16 15.85 23.81
N PRO A 82 -7.88 15.96 24.25
CA PRO A 82 -6.82 15.17 23.66
C PRO A 82 -7.10 13.68 23.85
N PRO A 83 -6.80 12.83 22.85
CA PRO A 83 -7.01 11.41 22.98
C PRO A 83 -6.13 10.86 24.13
N PRO A 84 -6.61 9.84 24.86
CA PRO A 84 -5.81 9.21 25.91
C PRO A 84 -4.49 8.68 25.34
N PRO A 85 -3.41 8.65 26.14
CA PRO A 85 -2.13 8.13 25.70
C PRO A 85 -2.30 6.66 25.25
N PRO A 86 -1.56 6.22 24.21
CA PRO A 86 -1.58 4.83 23.79
C PRO A 86 -1.21 3.94 24.97
N GLY A 87 -1.99 2.86 25.16
CA GLY A 87 -1.70 1.86 26.17
C GLY A 87 -0.35 1.16 25.95
N PRO A 88 0.11 0.36 26.92
CA PRO A 88 1.37 -0.37 26.80
C PRO A 88 1.36 -1.27 25.55
N THR A 89 2.32 -1.06 24.65
CA THR A 89 2.49 -1.91 23.47
C THR A 89 3.01 -3.29 23.87
N PRO A 90 2.52 -4.38 23.24
CA PRO A 90 3.05 -5.71 23.47
C PRO A 90 4.53 -5.79 23.06
N PRO A 91 5.32 -6.69 23.69
CA PRO A 91 6.71 -6.88 23.32
C PRO A 91 6.83 -7.37 21.87
N PRO A 92 7.93 -7.02 21.17
CA PRO A 92 8.17 -7.50 19.81
C PRO A 92 8.28 -9.05 19.80
N PRO A 93 7.90 -9.70 18.68
CA PRO A 93 8.06 -11.14 18.54
C PRO A 93 9.55 -11.53 18.62
N PRO A 94 9.86 -12.77 19.04
CA PRO A 94 11.23 -13.26 19.09
C PRO A 94 11.88 -13.28 17.69
N PRO A 95 13.21 -13.14 17.60
CA PRO A 95 13.91 -13.21 16.33
C PRO A 95 13.73 -14.59 15.68
N PRO A 96 13.72 -14.67 14.34
CA PRO A 96 13.71 -15.96 13.64
C PRO A 96 14.93 -16.80 14.05
N GLY A 97 14.72 -18.11 14.14
CA GLY A 97 15.79 -19.07 14.47
C GLY A 97 16.93 -19.06 13.44
N PRO A 98 18.07 -19.69 13.78
CA PRO A 98 19.23 -19.76 12.89
C PRO A 98 18.87 -20.44 11.57
N ILE A 99 19.36 -19.86 10.46
CA ILE A 99 19.21 -20.43 9.11
C ILE A 99 20.10 -21.68 9.03
N PRO A 100 19.60 -22.84 8.54
CA PRO A 100 20.44 -24.02 8.37
C PRO A 100 21.58 -23.75 7.38
N PRO A 101 22.77 -24.36 7.56
CA PRO A 101 23.88 -24.17 6.65
C PRO A 101 23.50 -24.66 5.24
N PRO A 102 24.08 -24.07 4.18
CA PRO A 102 23.89 -24.57 2.82
C PRO A 102 24.30 -26.05 2.76
N ALA A 103 23.51 -26.86 2.05
CA ALA A 103 23.86 -28.25 1.79
C ALA A 103 25.24 -28.29 1.12
N THR A 104 26.20 -28.97 1.75
CA THR A 104 27.51 -29.20 1.15
C THR A 104 27.32 -29.89 -0.20
N PRO A 105 27.91 -29.39 -1.30
CA PRO A 105 27.88 -30.09 -2.57
C PRO A 105 28.55 -31.47 -2.42
N PRO A 106 28.11 -32.50 -3.17
CA PRO A 106 28.72 -33.81 -3.08
C PRO A 106 30.21 -33.70 -3.44
N THR A 107 31.07 -34.22 -2.56
CA THR A 107 32.51 -34.39 -2.80
C THR A 107 32.71 -35.16 -4.10
N PRO A 108 33.52 -34.67 -5.06
CA PRO A 108 33.85 -35.45 -6.24
C PRO A 108 34.63 -36.69 -5.82
N GLU A 109 34.04 -37.86 -6.08
CA GLU A 109 34.66 -39.16 -5.86
C GLU A 109 35.92 -39.30 -6.74
N PRO A 110 37.08 -39.67 -6.17
CA PRO A 110 38.28 -39.89 -6.96
C PRO A 110 38.11 -41.12 -7.87
N GLN A 111 37.99 -40.86 -9.17
CA GLN A 111 37.97 -41.89 -10.23
C GLN A 111 39.19 -42.83 -10.11
N PRO A 112 39.00 -44.14 -9.87
CA PRO A 112 40.10 -45.09 -9.85
C PRO A 112 40.60 -45.31 -11.29
N GLY A 113 41.89 -45.07 -11.54
CA GLY A 113 42.55 -45.65 -12.72
C GLY A 113 43.02 -44.70 -13.81
N ARG A 114 43.86 -43.71 -13.47
CA ARG A 114 44.76 -43.10 -14.46
C ARG A 114 46.20 -43.39 -14.07
N THR A 115 46.71 -44.54 -14.47
CA THR A 115 48.13 -44.88 -14.36
C THR A 115 48.94 -43.92 -15.23
N ARG A 116 49.78 -43.10 -14.59
CA ARG A 116 50.76 -42.22 -15.23
C ARG A 116 51.87 -43.08 -15.86
N VAL A 117 51.78 -43.35 -17.16
CA VAL A 117 52.87 -44.00 -17.90
C VAL A 117 54.00 -42.98 -18.07
N ARG A 118 55.13 -43.24 -17.40
CA ARG A 118 56.38 -42.50 -17.60
C ARG A 118 57.07 -43.13 -18.80
N LYS A 119 57.12 -42.44 -19.93
CA LYS A 119 57.89 -42.88 -21.10
C LYS A 119 59.21 -42.13 -21.11
N THR A 120 60.20 -42.74 -20.48
CA THR A 120 61.62 -42.42 -20.69
C THR A 120 62.00 -42.97 -22.05
N ARG A 121 62.68 -42.18 -22.88
CA ARG A 121 63.46 -42.69 -24.00
C ARG A 121 64.72 -41.82 -24.13
N GLU A 122 65.83 -42.53 -24.21
CA GLU A 122 67.19 -42.04 -24.43
C GLU A 122 67.39 -41.42 -25.82
#